data_AF-A0A1Y6ERE9-F1
#
_entry.id   AF-A0A1Y6ERE9-F1
#
_cell.length_a   1.000
_cell.length_b   1.000
_cell.length_c   1.000
_cell.angle_alpha   90.00
_cell.angle_beta   90.00
_cell.angle_gamma   90.00
#
_symmetry.space_group_name_H-M   'P 1'
#
loop_
_entity.id
_entity.type
_entity.pdbx_description
1 polymer ?
#
loop_
_entity_poly.entity_id
_entity_poly.type
_entity_poly.pdbx_seq_one_letter_code
_entity_poly.pdbx_strand_id
1 'polypeptide(L)'
;MMGEQAFLVGAIWAGALLLWLGFLLFYDGFRRPLTRAEIDAFLDTLGDRMEETGNDSARLRAFLEDDDGREFVMVNLVRTRPGQITDPASGETRAGSEWLRRYSDPFVRGLIARGGHPLYVGAKVGGYIDAWNTPADPGWSLVGTMRYRSRRDLIRMAADPAFRAVHPNKTLGIETTFSFPTQRQIAFYASPRVTVGLGLALAAALAHIALLTWA
;
A
#
# COMPACT_ATOMS: atom_id res chain seq x y z
N MET A 1 49.18 0.12 2.13
CA MET A 1 48.31 1.27 2.45
C MET A 1 47.45 1.71 1.27
N MET A 2 47.99 2.30 0.18
CA MET A 2 47.14 2.82 -0.92
C MET A 2 46.22 1.77 -1.58
N GLY A 3 46.70 0.55 -1.82
CA GLY A 3 45.87 -0.51 -2.44
C GLY A 3 44.74 -1.05 -1.56
N GLU A 4 44.93 -1.03 -0.25
CA GLU A 4 43.94 -1.51 0.73
C GLU A 4 42.82 -0.48 0.91
N GLN A 5 43.17 0.80 1.03
CA GLN A 5 42.19 1.89 1.08
C GLN A 5 41.35 1.93 -0.22
N ALA A 6 41.99 1.80 -1.39
CA ALA A 6 41.27 1.76 -2.67
C ALA A 6 40.27 0.58 -2.74
N PHE A 7 40.67 -0.60 -2.25
CA PHE A 7 39.79 -1.76 -2.17
C PHE A 7 38.59 -1.51 -1.24
N LEU A 8 38.84 -0.97 -0.03
CA LEU A 8 37.79 -0.69 0.95
C LEU A 8 36.78 0.36 0.44
N VAL A 9 37.26 1.41 -0.24
CA VAL A 9 36.38 2.38 -0.92
C VAL A 9 35.51 1.67 -1.96
N GLY A 10 36.11 0.83 -2.81
CA GLY A 10 35.37 0.02 -3.78
C GLY A 10 34.30 -0.85 -3.11
N ALA A 11 34.63 -1.50 -1.99
CA ALA A 11 33.70 -2.33 -1.25
C ALA A 11 32.52 -1.54 -0.65
N ILE A 12 32.74 -0.33 -0.15
CA ILE A 12 31.67 0.54 0.37
C ILE A 12 30.64 0.84 -0.72
N TRP A 13 31.10 1.31 -1.88
CA TRP A 13 30.21 1.67 -2.99
C TRP A 13 29.54 0.46 -3.63
N ALA A 14 30.27 -0.65 -3.79
CA ALA A 14 29.70 -1.90 -4.27
C ALA A 14 28.62 -2.42 -3.30
N GLY A 15 28.87 -2.37 -1.99
CA GLY A 15 27.88 -2.73 -0.97
C GLY A 15 26.62 -1.88 -1.04
N ALA A 16 26.75 -0.56 -1.14
CA ALA A 16 25.61 0.35 -1.28
C ALA A 16 24.81 0.07 -2.57
N LEU A 17 25.49 -0.17 -3.70
CA LEU A 17 24.85 -0.53 -4.96
C LEU A 17 24.09 -1.85 -4.84
N LEU A 18 24.70 -2.90 -4.27
CA LEU A 18 24.07 -4.21 -4.10
C LEU A 18 22.84 -4.13 -3.19
N LEU A 19 22.91 -3.38 -2.09
CA LEU A 19 21.77 -3.13 -1.22
C LEU A 19 20.63 -2.42 -1.95
N TRP A 20 20.96 -1.41 -2.77
CA TRP A 20 19.96 -0.71 -3.56
C TRP A 20 19.32 -1.60 -4.62
N LEU A 21 20.10 -2.42 -5.33
CA LEU A 21 19.58 -3.38 -6.30
C LEU A 21 18.71 -4.45 -5.63
N GLY A 22 19.12 -4.94 -4.45
CA GLY A 22 18.30 -5.85 -3.64
C GLY A 22 16.97 -5.21 -3.22
N PHE A 23 17.02 -3.94 -2.82
CA PHE A 23 15.80 -3.17 -2.54
C PHE A 23 14.92 -3.01 -3.78
N LEU A 24 15.48 -2.68 -4.95
CA LEU A 24 14.70 -2.58 -6.20
C LEU A 24 14.06 -3.92 -6.57
N LEU A 25 14.79 -5.03 -6.44
CA LEU A 25 14.25 -6.36 -6.69
C LEU A 25 13.05 -6.66 -5.78
N PHE A 26 13.14 -6.31 -4.51
CA PHE A 26 12.01 -6.41 -3.58
C PHE A 26 10.86 -5.44 -3.96
N TYR A 27 11.16 -4.17 -4.19
CA TYR A 27 10.16 -3.10 -4.32
C TYR A 27 9.42 -3.13 -5.66
N ASP A 28 10.09 -3.53 -6.74
CA ASP A 28 9.53 -3.68 -8.08
C ASP A 28 9.08 -5.10 -8.40
N GLY A 29 9.74 -6.10 -7.83
CA GLY A 29 9.44 -7.51 -8.08
C GLY A 29 9.53 -7.87 -9.57
N PHE A 30 9.01 -9.04 -9.91
CA PHE A 30 8.85 -9.47 -11.29
C PHE A 30 7.46 -9.07 -11.79
N ARG A 31 7.42 -8.08 -12.68
CA ARG A 31 6.20 -7.49 -13.25
C ARG A 31 5.56 -8.38 -14.31
N ARG A 32 4.88 -9.45 -13.87
CA ARG A 32 4.11 -10.34 -14.75
C ARG A 32 2.62 -10.16 -14.51
N PRO A 33 1.80 -10.02 -15.56
CA PRO A 33 0.35 -10.11 -15.46
C PRO A 33 -0.13 -11.34 -14.69
N LEU A 34 -1.29 -11.23 -14.07
CA LEU A 34 -2.06 -12.36 -13.57
C LEU A 34 -2.47 -13.30 -14.70
N THR A 35 -2.38 -14.60 -14.43
CA THR A 35 -2.97 -15.62 -15.30
C THR A 35 -4.45 -15.80 -14.97
N ARG A 36 -5.26 -16.27 -15.93
CA ARG A 36 -6.69 -16.57 -15.69
C ARG A 36 -6.89 -17.53 -14.52
N ALA A 37 -6.06 -18.56 -14.43
CA ALA A 37 -6.11 -19.53 -13.32
C ALA A 37 -5.86 -18.88 -11.95
N GLU A 38 -4.95 -17.91 -11.85
CA GLU A 38 -4.73 -17.15 -10.59
C GLU A 38 -5.96 -16.28 -10.24
N ILE A 39 -6.61 -15.69 -11.24
CA ILE A 39 -7.80 -14.85 -11.06
C ILE A 39 -8.98 -15.72 -10.60
N ASP A 40 -9.24 -16.82 -11.30
CA ASP A 40 -10.32 -17.75 -10.98
C ASP A 40 -10.13 -18.33 -9.57
N ALA A 41 -8.94 -18.84 -9.25
CA ALA A 41 -8.63 -19.37 -7.93
C ALA A 41 -8.83 -18.32 -6.82
N PHE A 42 -8.49 -17.05 -7.07
CA PHE A 42 -8.72 -15.98 -6.10
C PHE A 42 -10.21 -15.66 -5.93
N LEU A 43 -10.96 -15.52 -7.01
CA LEU A 43 -12.39 -15.21 -6.95
C LEU A 43 -13.17 -16.32 -6.23
N ASP A 44 -12.78 -17.59 -6.42
CA ASP A 44 -13.35 -18.73 -5.69
C ASP A 44 -13.14 -18.62 -4.17
N THR A 45 -12.06 -17.99 -3.71
CA THR A 45 -11.82 -17.79 -2.26
C THR A 45 -12.72 -16.72 -1.63
N LEU A 46 -13.32 -15.85 -2.44
CA LEU A 46 -14.15 -14.75 -1.98
C LEU A 46 -15.58 -15.22 -1.67
N GLY A 47 -16.07 -16.27 -2.36
CA GLY A 47 -17.40 -16.86 -2.15
C GLY A 47 -18.53 -15.82 -2.12
N ASP A 48 -19.58 -16.08 -1.33
CA ASP A 48 -20.74 -15.20 -1.16
C ASP A 48 -20.43 -13.89 -0.38
N ARG A 49 -19.23 -13.76 0.21
CA ARG A 49 -18.86 -12.63 1.08
C ARG A 49 -18.61 -11.33 0.31
N MET A 50 -18.47 -11.39 -1.02
CA MET A 50 -18.39 -10.21 -1.87
C MET A 50 -19.69 -9.40 -1.84
N GLU A 51 -20.84 -10.09 -1.77
CA GLU A 51 -22.17 -9.47 -1.74
C GLU A 51 -22.39 -8.67 -0.45
N GLU A 52 -21.90 -9.18 0.69
CA GLU A 52 -22.01 -8.53 2.00
C GLU A 52 -21.33 -7.15 2.06
N THR A 53 -20.34 -6.90 1.20
CA THR A 53 -19.63 -5.62 1.11
C THR A 53 -20.12 -4.72 -0.02
N GLY A 54 -21.12 -5.18 -0.80
CA GLY A 54 -21.64 -4.47 -1.98
C GLY A 54 -20.64 -4.35 -3.13
N ASN A 55 -19.58 -5.17 -3.13
CA ASN A 55 -18.53 -5.13 -4.14
C ASN A 55 -18.94 -6.00 -5.35
N ASP A 56 -18.87 -5.40 -6.53
CA ASP A 56 -19.22 -6.01 -7.81
C ASP A 56 -18.11 -6.97 -8.28
N SER A 57 -18.39 -8.28 -8.26
CA SER A 57 -17.44 -9.33 -8.64
C SER A 57 -17.05 -9.26 -10.12
N ALA A 58 -17.96 -8.84 -11.00
CA ALA A 58 -17.67 -8.65 -12.42
C ALA A 58 -16.70 -7.49 -12.63
N ARG A 59 -16.87 -6.39 -11.88
CA ARG A 59 -15.92 -5.26 -11.90
C ARG A 59 -14.56 -5.64 -11.36
N LEU A 60 -14.51 -6.42 -10.28
CA LEU A 60 -13.24 -6.93 -9.74
C LEU A 60 -12.54 -7.84 -10.76
N ARG A 61 -13.28 -8.78 -11.36
CA ARG A 61 -12.73 -9.65 -12.42
C ARG A 61 -12.18 -8.85 -13.58
N ALA A 62 -12.95 -7.91 -14.13
CA ALA A 62 -12.50 -7.05 -15.23
C ALA A 62 -11.23 -6.27 -14.87
N PHE A 63 -11.16 -5.73 -13.65
CA PHE A 63 -9.95 -5.06 -13.16
C PHE A 63 -8.73 -5.99 -13.09
N LEU A 64 -8.92 -7.24 -12.65
CA LEU A 64 -7.84 -8.24 -12.57
C LEU A 64 -7.42 -8.78 -13.94
N GLU A 65 -8.34 -8.89 -14.89
CA GLU A 65 -8.06 -9.36 -16.25
C GLU A 65 -7.31 -8.32 -17.09
N ASP A 66 -7.51 -7.02 -16.82
CA ASP A 66 -6.76 -5.92 -17.41
C ASP A 66 -5.34 -5.77 -16.81
N ASP A 67 -4.74 -6.86 -16.30
CA ASP A 67 -3.43 -6.80 -15.67
C ASP A 67 -2.30 -6.55 -16.67
N ASP A 68 -1.74 -5.35 -16.63
CA ASP A 68 -0.57 -4.94 -17.39
C ASP A 68 0.75 -5.20 -16.63
N GLY A 69 0.68 -5.80 -15.43
CA GLY A 69 1.82 -6.07 -14.56
C GLY A 69 2.43 -4.83 -13.93
N ARG A 70 1.81 -3.65 -14.10
CA ARG A 70 2.29 -2.37 -13.56
C ARG A 70 1.74 -2.12 -12.15
N GLU A 71 2.36 -1.13 -11.50
CA GLU A 71 1.84 -0.58 -10.26
C GLU A 71 0.53 0.18 -10.51
N PHE A 72 -0.29 0.31 -9.48
CA PHE A 72 -1.48 1.16 -9.50
C PHE A 72 -1.69 1.79 -8.13
N VAL A 73 -2.51 2.84 -8.07
CA VAL A 73 -2.84 3.54 -6.83
C VAL A 73 -4.33 3.43 -6.57
N MET A 74 -4.69 2.85 -5.44
CA MET A 74 -6.06 2.80 -4.95
C MET A 74 -6.37 4.11 -4.23
N VAL A 75 -7.29 4.90 -4.78
CA VAL A 75 -7.85 6.06 -4.10
C VAL A 75 -8.99 5.59 -3.21
N ASN A 76 -9.07 6.10 -1.98
CA ASN A 76 -10.12 5.78 -1.03
C ASN A 76 -10.60 7.07 -0.35
N LEU A 77 -11.90 7.33 -0.41
CA LEU A 77 -12.58 8.28 0.47
C LEU A 77 -13.36 7.47 1.49
N VAL A 78 -13.19 7.79 2.77
CA VAL A 78 -13.72 7.00 3.89
C VAL A 78 -14.49 7.91 4.82
N ARG A 79 -15.69 7.48 5.20
CA ARG A 79 -16.42 8.00 6.36
C ARG A 79 -16.28 6.99 7.49
N THR A 80 -15.56 7.40 8.53
CA THR A 80 -15.40 6.63 9.76
C THR A 80 -16.74 6.60 10.51
N ARG A 81 -17.12 5.44 11.06
CA ARG A 81 -18.32 5.35 11.91
C ARG A 81 -18.16 6.26 13.15
N PRO A 82 -19.12 7.16 13.43
CA PRO A 82 -19.08 7.97 14.62
C PRO A 82 -19.45 7.15 15.87
N GLY A 83 -18.93 7.57 17.02
CA GLY A 83 -19.30 7.00 18.32
C GLY A 83 -18.69 5.62 18.61
N GLN A 84 -19.30 4.93 19.57
CA GLN A 84 -18.90 3.61 20.05
C GLN A 84 -19.62 2.53 19.24
N ILE A 85 -18.86 1.58 18.72
CA ILE A 85 -19.33 0.46 17.92
C ILE A 85 -18.97 -0.82 18.66
N THR A 86 -19.99 -1.65 18.89
CA THR A 86 -19.83 -2.98 19.48
C THR A 86 -19.68 -4.01 18.38
N ASP A 87 -18.60 -4.78 18.42
CA ASP A 87 -18.43 -5.95 17.56
C ASP A 87 -19.44 -7.04 17.99
N PRO A 88 -20.36 -7.47 17.11
CA PRO A 88 -21.33 -8.49 17.46
C PRO A 88 -20.69 -9.86 17.75
N ALA A 89 -19.48 -10.13 17.25
CA ALA A 89 -18.82 -11.42 17.44
C ALA A 89 -18.10 -11.51 18.80
N SER A 90 -17.35 -10.48 19.19
CA SER A 90 -16.58 -10.47 20.45
C SER A 90 -17.28 -9.77 21.62
N GLY A 91 -18.31 -8.95 21.36
CA GLY A 91 -18.92 -8.06 22.35
C GLY A 91 -18.05 -6.85 22.72
N GLU A 92 -16.88 -6.71 22.12
CA GLU A 92 -15.96 -5.62 22.39
C GLU A 92 -16.53 -4.29 21.85
N THR A 93 -16.51 -3.24 22.67
CA THR A 93 -16.99 -1.91 22.27
C THR A 93 -15.82 -0.94 22.18
N ARG A 94 -15.69 -0.28 21.02
CA ARG A 94 -14.63 0.70 20.74
C ARG A 94 -15.12 1.81 19.85
N ALA A 95 -14.40 2.93 19.83
CA ALA A 95 -14.68 4.00 18.88
C ALA A 95 -14.50 3.50 17.43
N GLY A 96 -15.33 3.97 16.50
CA GLY A 96 -15.19 3.60 15.07
C GLY A 96 -13.81 3.93 14.49
N SER A 97 -13.18 5.02 14.95
CA SER A 97 -11.79 5.35 14.59
C SER A 97 -10.78 4.33 15.08
N GLU A 98 -11.03 3.69 16.23
CA GLU A 98 -10.18 2.63 16.74
C GLU A 98 -10.34 1.34 15.94
N TRP A 99 -11.57 0.96 15.58
CA TRP A 99 -11.82 -0.16 14.66
C TRP A 99 -11.14 0.07 13.31
N LEU A 100 -11.24 1.28 12.76
CA LEU A 100 -10.56 1.64 11.53
C LEU A 100 -9.03 1.48 11.66
N ARG A 101 -8.43 1.90 12.79
CA ARG A 101 -6.99 1.70 13.03
C ARG A 101 -6.62 0.22 13.14
N ARG A 102 -7.43 -0.59 13.83
CA ARG A 102 -7.24 -2.05 13.95
C ARG A 102 -7.32 -2.78 12.61
N TYR A 103 -8.06 -2.23 11.65
CA TYR A 103 -8.04 -2.67 10.26
C TYR A 103 -6.81 -2.13 9.50
N SER A 104 -6.52 -0.83 9.65
CA SER A 104 -5.53 -0.12 8.83
C SER A 104 -4.09 -0.49 9.15
N ASP A 105 -3.73 -0.72 10.40
CA ASP A 105 -2.34 -1.02 10.77
C ASP A 105 -1.86 -2.36 10.16
N PRO A 106 -2.60 -3.49 10.30
CA PRO A 106 -2.22 -4.73 9.65
C PRO A 106 -2.30 -4.64 8.12
N PHE A 107 -3.28 -3.91 7.57
CA PHE A 107 -3.38 -3.63 6.13
C PHE A 107 -2.11 -2.97 5.60
N VAL A 108 -1.66 -1.87 6.21
CA VAL A 108 -0.47 -1.13 5.77
C VAL A 108 0.79 -1.98 5.89
N ARG A 109 0.93 -2.76 6.97
CA ARG A 109 2.05 -3.70 7.12
C ARG A 109 2.04 -4.76 6.01
N GLY A 110 0.88 -5.36 5.75
CA GLY A 110 0.71 -6.35 4.68
C GLY A 110 0.99 -5.79 3.28
N LEU A 111 0.64 -4.52 3.07
CA LEU A 111 0.93 -3.77 1.85
C LEU A 111 2.44 -3.53 1.68
N ILE A 112 3.13 -3.03 2.72
CA ILE A 112 4.58 -2.79 2.73
C ILE A 112 5.37 -4.08 2.51
N ALA A 113 4.98 -5.17 3.18
CA ALA A 113 5.62 -6.48 3.02
C ALA A 113 5.56 -7.01 1.56
N ARG A 114 4.64 -6.47 0.74
CA ARG A 114 4.46 -6.81 -0.67
C ARG A 114 4.94 -5.70 -1.62
N GLY A 115 5.72 -4.75 -1.11
CA GLY A 115 6.30 -3.63 -1.86
C GLY A 115 5.33 -2.46 -2.12
N GLY A 116 4.08 -2.54 -1.65
CA GLY A 116 3.15 -1.40 -1.69
C GLY A 116 3.42 -0.40 -0.55
N HIS A 117 2.76 0.75 -0.56
CA HIS A 117 2.78 1.69 0.57
C HIS A 117 1.69 2.77 0.44
N PRO A 118 1.32 3.46 1.52
CA PRO A 118 0.55 4.70 1.44
C PRO A 118 1.35 5.78 0.70
N LEU A 119 0.68 6.55 -0.17
CA LEU A 119 1.24 7.73 -0.82
C LEU A 119 0.83 9.02 -0.10
N TYR A 120 -0.44 9.09 0.28
CA TYR A 120 -1.03 10.23 0.96
C TYR A 120 -2.23 9.75 1.78
N VAL A 121 -2.31 10.21 3.03
CA VAL A 121 -3.46 10.03 3.91
C VAL A 121 -3.75 11.37 4.57
N GLY A 122 -5.01 11.80 4.53
CA GLY A 122 -5.42 13.10 5.05
C GLY A 122 -6.78 13.04 5.73
N ALA A 123 -6.91 13.72 6.87
CA ALA A 123 -8.21 14.02 7.43
C ALA A 123 -8.88 15.12 6.61
N LYS A 124 -10.18 14.99 6.36
CA LYS A 124 -10.96 16.04 5.72
C LYS A 124 -11.12 17.22 6.68
N VAL A 125 -10.83 18.43 6.20
CA VAL A 125 -10.90 19.67 6.99
C VAL A 125 -12.04 20.61 6.59
N GLY A 126 -12.78 20.29 5.53
CA GLY A 126 -13.90 21.08 5.04
C GLY A 126 -14.75 20.27 4.06
N GLY A 127 -15.99 20.71 3.82
CA GLY A 127 -16.88 20.12 2.81
C GLY A 127 -16.40 20.36 1.39
N TYR A 128 -17.21 19.96 0.40
CA TYR A 128 -16.93 20.28 -0.99
C TYR A 128 -16.95 21.79 -1.21
N ILE A 129 -15.83 22.35 -1.66
CA ILE A 129 -15.70 23.78 -2.01
C ILE A 129 -16.25 24.04 -3.41
N ASP A 130 -16.04 23.08 -4.33
CA ASP A 130 -16.50 23.14 -5.71
C ASP A 130 -16.96 21.75 -6.15
N ALA A 131 -18.27 21.59 -6.39
CA ALA A 131 -18.93 20.30 -6.62
C ALA A 131 -20.09 20.45 -7.61
N TRP A 132 -19.84 20.09 -8.88
CA TRP A 132 -20.80 20.23 -9.97
C TRP A 132 -21.29 18.83 -10.39
N ASN A 133 -22.61 18.64 -10.45
CA ASN A 133 -23.23 17.36 -10.83
C ASN A 133 -22.76 16.15 -10.00
N THR A 134 -22.34 16.38 -8.76
CA THR A 134 -21.95 15.31 -7.83
C THR A 134 -23.04 15.07 -6.78
N PRO A 135 -23.21 13.84 -6.30
CA PRO A 135 -24.00 13.59 -5.10
C PRO A 135 -23.54 14.44 -3.91
N ALA A 136 -24.43 14.63 -2.94
CA ALA A 136 -24.08 15.28 -1.69
C ALA A 136 -22.93 14.54 -1.00
N ASP A 137 -22.06 15.30 -0.32
CA ASP A 137 -21.00 14.74 0.50
C ASP A 137 -21.62 13.84 1.58
N PRO A 138 -21.36 12.52 1.56
CA PRO A 138 -21.93 11.61 2.52
C PRO A 138 -21.27 11.76 3.89
N GLY A 139 -20.47 12.80 4.14
CA GLY A 139 -19.78 13.05 5.40
C GLY A 139 -18.41 12.39 5.45
N TRP A 140 -17.65 12.42 4.36
CA TRP A 140 -16.28 11.88 4.36
C TRP A 140 -15.47 12.42 5.55
N SER A 141 -14.59 11.60 6.12
CA SER A 141 -13.72 11.98 7.24
C SER A 141 -12.24 11.83 6.90
N LEU A 142 -11.90 10.94 5.98
CA LEU A 142 -10.52 10.63 5.59
C LEU A 142 -10.42 10.37 4.08
N VAL A 143 -9.29 10.76 3.50
CA VAL A 143 -8.84 10.31 2.19
C VAL A 143 -7.54 9.52 2.33
N GLY A 144 -7.39 8.45 1.57
CA GLY A 144 -6.21 7.60 1.56
C GLY A 144 -5.87 7.10 0.17
N THR A 145 -4.59 7.19 -0.20
CA THR A 145 -4.07 6.67 -1.47
C THR A 145 -3.03 5.58 -1.18
N MET A 146 -3.27 4.39 -1.71
CA MET A 146 -2.45 3.20 -1.44
C MET A 146 -1.85 2.71 -2.75
N ARG A 147 -0.53 2.75 -2.87
CA ARG A 147 0.19 2.20 -4.01
C ARG A 147 0.34 0.70 -3.82
N TYR A 148 -0.07 -0.06 -4.82
CA TYR A 148 0.19 -1.50 -4.94
C TYR A 148 1.26 -1.74 -5.99
N ARG A 149 2.15 -2.70 -5.72
CA ARG A 149 3.19 -3.09 -6.67
C ARG A 149 2.62 -3.77 -7.92
N SER A 150 1.59 -4.59 -7.73
CA SER A 150 0.90 -5.30 -8.80
C SER A 150 -0.50 -5.71 -8.35
N ARG A 151 -1.38 -6.06 -9.30
CA ARG A 151 -2.68 -6.68 -9.00
C ARG A 151 -2.49 -8.05 -8.33
N ARG A 152 -1.42 -8.78 -8.67
CA ARG A 152 -1.05 -10.02 -7.98
C ARG A 152 -0.78 -9.81 -6.49
N ASP A 153 -0.12 -8.73 -6.12
CA ASP A 153 0.14 -8.43 -4.71
C ASP A 153 -1.14 -8.03 -3.95
N LEU A 154 -2.08 -7.35 -4.62
CA LEU A 154 -3.41 -7.10 -4.07
C LEU A 154 -4.11 -8.40 -3.71
N ILE A 155 -4.24 -9.35 -4.66
CA ILE A 155 -4.96 -10.60 -4.40
C ILE A 155 -4.25 -11.47 -3.34
N ARG A 156 -2.91 -11.50 -3.34
CA ARG A 156 -2.13 -12.21 -2.32
C ARG A 156 -2.28 -11.62 -0.92
N MET A 157 -2.52 -10.32 -0.83
CA MET A 157 -2.82 -9.67 0.44
C MET A 157 -4.27 -9.93 0.86
N ALA A 158 -5.22 -9.82 -0.06
CA ALA A 158 -6.63 -10.07 0.20
C ALA A 158 -6.90 -11.54 0.61
N ALA A 159 -6.16 -12.48 0.03
CA ALA A 159 -6.25 -13.91 0.36
C ALA A 159 -5.50 -14.31 1.64
N ASP A 160 -4.64 -13.44 2.19
CA ASP A 160 -3.83 -13.73 3.37
C ASP A 160 -4.74 -13.98 4.60
N PRO A 161 -4.66 -15.17 5.24
CA PRO A 161 -5.49 -15.47 6.42
C PRO A 161 -5.35 -14.43 7.54
N ALA A 162 -4.16 -13.89 7.75
CA ALA A 162 -3.92 -12.88 8.78
C ALA A 162 -4.65 -11.57 8.46
N PHE A 163 -4.71 -11.19 7.17
CA PHE A 163 -5.47 -10.01 6.74
C PHE A 163 -6.98 -10.26 6.78
N ARG A 164 -7.42 -11.46 6.36
CA ARG A 164 -8.84 -11.85 6.42
C ARG A 164 -9.38 -11.85 7.85
N ALA A 165 -8.58 -12.24 8.83
CA ALA A 165 -8.95 -12.24 10.24
C ALA A 165 -9.28 -10.83 10.77
N VAL A 166 -8.62 -9.79 10.25
CA VAL A 166 -8.86 -8.39 10.68
C VAL A 166 -9.81 -7.64 9.75
N HIS A 167 -10.23 -8.22 8.62
CA HIS A 167 -11.15 -7.60 7.68
C HIS A 167 -12.50 -7.18 8.30
N PRO A 168 -13.10 -7.91 9.26
CA PRO A 168 -14.31 -7.46 9.95
C PRO A 168 -14.17 -6.09 10.62
N ASN A 169 -12.97 -5.71 11.08
CA ASN A 169 -12.73 -4.40 11.67
C ASN A 169 -12.98 -3.26 10.66
N LYS A 170 -12.90 -3.54 9.35
CA LYS A 170 -13.20 -2.57 8.30
C LYS A 170 -14.65 -2.10 8.37
N THR A 171 -15.61 -3.01 8.48
CA THR A 171 -17.05 -2.68 8.50
C THR A 171 -17.47 -2.05 9.84
N LEU A 172 -16.78 -2.40 10.93
CA LEU A 172 -16.93 -1.76 12.24
C LEU A 172 -16.34 -0.34 12.30
N GLY A 173 -15.30 -0.07 11.51
CA GLY A 173 -14.65 1.24 11.47
C GLY A 173 -15.18 2.18 10.39
N ILE A 174 -15.67 1.64 9.28
CA ILE A 174 -16.08 2.39 8.09
C ILE A 174 -17.60 2.33 7.94
N GLU A 175 -18.22 3.50 7.92
CA GLU A 175 -19.66 3.65 7.67
C GLU A 175 -19.93 3.61 6.17
N THR A 176 -19.10 4.33 5.40
CA THR A 176 -19.19 4.37 3.95
C THR A 176 -17.81 4.61 3.34
N THR A 177 -17.58 4.08 2.15
CA THR A 177 -16.31 4.23 1.43
C THR A 177 -16.54 4.33 -0.07
N PHE A 178 -15.71 5.13 -0.74
CA PHE A 178 -15.62 5.19 -2.19
C PHE A 178 -14.17 4.92 -2.60
N SER A 179 -13.94 3.89 -3.41
CA SER A 179 -12.59 3.53 -3.83
C SER A 179 -12.50 3.02 -5.25
N PHE A 180 -11.48 3.45 -5.99
CA PHE A 180 -11.24 3.05 -7.38
C PHE A 180 -9.75 3.12 -7.75
N PRO A 181 -9.28 2.21 -8.62
CA PRO A 181 -7.87 2.15 -8.99
C PRO A 181 -7.55 3.26 -9.98
N THR A 182 -6.33 3.79 -9.87
CA THR A 182 -5.83 4.87 -10.71
C THR A 182 -4.42 4.55 -11.19
N GLN A 183 -4.07 5.11 -12.34
CA GLN A 183 -2.70 5.15 -12.83
C GLN A 183 -2.09 6.51 -12.54
N ARG A 184 -0.84 6.51 -12.05
CA ARG A 184 -0.13 7.76 -11.78
C ARG A 184 0.23 8.43 -13.10
N GLN A 185 -0.36 9.61 -13.35
CA GLN A 185 0.02 10.45 -14.49
C GLN A 185 1.21 11.36 -14.14
N ILE A 186 1.14 12.06 -12.99
CA ILE A 186 2.18 12.97 -12.51
C ILE A 186 2.33 12.78 -10.99
N ALA A 187 3.56 12.74 -10.49
CA ALA A 187 3.85 12.92 -9.06
C ALA A 187 5.22 13.58 -8.89
N PHE A 188 5.29 14.57 -8.01
CA PHE A 188 6.53 15.29 -7.70
C PHE A 188 7.27 14.74 -6.47
N TYR A 189 6.66 13.80 -5.75
CA TYR A 189 7.29 13.16 -4.60
C TYR A 189 8.39 12.18 -5.07
N ALA A 190 9.56 12.25 -4.43
CA ALA A 190 10.61 11.27 -4.64
C ALA A 190 10.11 9.88 -4.26
N SER A 191 10.08 8.96 -5.23
CA SER A 191 9.65 7.59 -4.97
C SER A 191 10.63 6.89 -4.02
N PRO A 192 10.20 5.85 -3.29
CA PRO A 192 11.10 5.05 -2.46
C PRO A 192 12.34 4.54 -3.20
N ARG A 193 12.24 4.28 -4.51
CA ARG A 193 13.39 3.91 -5.38
C ARG A 193 14.51 4.94 -5.32
N VAL A 194 14.15 6.22 -5.45
CA VAL A 194 15.10 7.34 -5.46
C VAL A 194 15.54 7.65 -4.03
N THR A 195 14.60 7.72 -3.09
CA THR A 195 14.90 8.08 -1.70
C THR A 195 15.86 7.08 -1.04
N VAL A 196 15.63 5.78 -1.21
CA VAL A 196 16.52 4.73 -0.68
C VAL A 196 17.88 4.77 -1.37
N GLY A 197 17.92 4.95 -2.69
CA GLY A 197 19.17 5.06 -3.44
C GLY A 197 20.03 6.24 -2.99
N LEU A 198 19.42 7.42 -2.84
CA LEU A 198 20.09 8.62 -2.32
C LEU A 198 20.55 8.44 -0.88
N GLY A 199 19.74 7.81 -0.01
CA GLY A 199 20.13 7.51 1.36
C GLY A 199 21.35 6.58 1.46
N LEU A 200 21.36 5.51 0.64
CA LEU A 200 22.50 4.57 0.57
C LEU A 200 23.74 5.23 -0.01
N ALA A 201 23.59 6.06 -1.06
CA ALA A 201 24.69 6.82 -1.63
C ALA A 201 25.28 7.83 -0.64
N LEU A 202 24.43 8.50 0.14
CA LEU A 202 24.87 9.42 1.20
C LEU A 202 25.63 8.66 2.29
N ALA A 203 25.11 7.53 2.76
CA ALA A 203 25.79 6.70 3.76
C ALA A 203 27.15 6.20 3.25
N ALA A 204 27.23 5.76 2.00
CA ALA A 204 28.48 5.36 1.35
C ALA A 204 29.49 6.51 1.27
N ALA A 205 29.04 7.71 0.90
CA ALA A 205 29.89 8.90 0.85
C ALA A 205 30.46 9.26 2.23
N LEU A 206 29.63 9.22 3.28
CA LEU A 206 30.08 9.48 4.65
C LEU A 206 31.07 8.42 5.14
N ALA A 207 30.81 7.14 4.88
CA ALA A 207 31.72 6.05 5.24
C ALA A 207 33.06 6.16 4.49
N HIS A 208 33.04 6.52 3.21
CA HIS A 208 34.23 6.79 2.42
C HIS A 208 35.05 7.94 3.01
N ILE A 209 34.41 9.08 3.33
CA ILE A 209 35.11 10.22 3.96
C ILE A 209 35.71 9.82 5.30
N ALA A 210 34.97 9.09 6.14
CA ALA A 210 35.47 8.60 7.42
C ALA A 210 36.69 7.68 7.26
N LEU A 211 36.67 6.77 6.27
CA LEU A 211 37.81 5.91 5.98
C LEU A 211 39.06 6.73 5.59
N LEU A 212 38.91 7.76 4.75
CA LEU A 212 40.04 8.59 4.33
C LEU A 212 40.59 9.52 5.43
N THR A 213 39.79 9.79 6.45
CA THR A 213 40.15 10.73 7.53
C THR A 213 40.66 10.05 8.78
N TRP A 214 40.23 8.81 9.06
CA TRP A 214 40.55 8.11 10.32
C TRP A 214 41.33 6.79 10.13
N ALA A 215 41.59 6.33 8.90
CA ALA A 215 42.37 5.11 8.61
C ALA A 215 43.65 5.42 7.83
#